data_AF-A0A3S4ZWK7-F1
#
_entry.id   AF-A0A3S4ZWK7-F1
#
_cell.length_a   1.000
_cell.length_b   1.000
_cell.length_c   1.000
_cell.angle_alpha   90.00
_cell.angle_beta   90.00
_cell.angle_gamma   90.00
#
_symmetry.space_group_name_H-M   'P 1'
#
loop_
_entity.id
_entity.type
_entity.pdbx_description
1 polymer ?
#
loop_
_entity_poly.entity_id
_entity_poly.type
_entity_poly.pdbx_seq_one_letter_code
_entity_poly.pdbx_strand_id
1 'polypeptide(L)'
;MSLSVCKLRLDKNASDHPQADLTTAASVDDESCIDVGSDDDADRDGGEMEVQEMSTGDSFPTEGGFVKKFGTENRPMSRMMFENRGLVKYRHKRERNPRVHLRYKYKKATIRYRSRIPPVRKEDKPYSGEARGIRANLIRSQKFSKH
;
A
#
# COMPACT_ATOMS: atom_id res chain seq x y z
N MET A 1 30.90 41.87 2.40
CA MET A 1 31.55 41.73 3.72
C MET A 1 30.94 40.51 4.41
N SER A 2 31.83 39.61 4.86
CA SER A 2 31.64 38.38 5.67
C SER A 2 30.55 37.37 5.26
N LEU A 3 30.97 36.37 4.48
CA LEU A 3 30.41 35.01 4.50
C LEU A 3 30.81 34.34 5.83
N SER A 4 29.85 33.76 6.56
CA SER A 4 30.12 32.94 7.74
C SER A 4 30.24 31.47 7.32
N VAL A 5 31.44 30.93 7.46
CA VAL A 5 31.79 29.53 7.21
C VAL A 5 31.72 28.78 8.53
N CYS A 6 30.67 27.97 8.75
CA CYS A 6 30.66 27.05 9.89
C CYS A 6 31.41 25.77 9.53
N LYS A 7 32.55 25.65 10.19
CA LYS A 7 33.56 24.62 10.11
C LYS A 7 33.05 23.28 10.69
N LEU A 8 33.34 22.23 9.93
CA LEU A 8 33.29 20.79 10.23
C LEU A 8 33.49 20.40 11.70
N ARG A 9 32.74 19.38 12.14
CA ARG A 9 33.21 18.41 13.14
C ARG A 9 32.99 16.99 12.61
N LEU A 10 34.10 16.39 12.20
CA LEU A 10 34.26 14.97 11.91
C LEU A 10 34.79 14.31 13.18
N ASP A 11 34.06 13.37 13.75
CA ASP A 11 34.62 12.41 14.69
C ASP A 11 34.61 11.04 14.01
N LYS A 12 35.79 10.67 13.48
CA LYS A 12 36.17 9.30 13.14
C LYS A 12 36.93 8.74 14.34
N ASN A 13 36.56 7.54 14.81
CA ASN A 13 37.44 6.47 15.29
C ASN A 13 36.51 5.27 15.58
N ALA A 14 36.51 4.22 14.75
CA ALA A 14 37.52 3.18 14.52
C ALA A 14 37.23 1.94 15.40
N SER A 15 37.17 0.77 14.73
CA SER A 15 37.23 -0.61 15.24
C SER A 15 36.15 -0.97 16.28
N ASP A 16 35.16 -1.80 15.98
CA ASP A 16 35.38 -3.24 15.79
C ASP A 16 34.41 -3.89 14.77
N HIS A 17 35.01 -4.59 13.81
CA HIS A 17 34.35 -5.60 12.98
C HIS A 17 34.42 -6.94 13.72
N PRO A 18 33.28 -7.65 13.88
CA PRO A 18 33.28 -9.10 13.80
C PRO A 18 32.87 -9.51 12.39
N GLN A 19 33.81 -10.17 11.70
CA GLN A 19 33.59 -10.98 10.51
C GLN A 19 33.04 -12.34 10.95
N ALA A 20 31.83 -12.70 10.49
CA ALA A 20 31.21 -14.04 10.49
C ALA A 20 29.75 -13.84 10.01
N ASP A 21 29.11 -14.57 9.09
CA ASP A 21 29.47 -15.74 8.30
C ASP A 21 28.64 -15.74 7.01
N LEU A 22 29.26 -16.21 5.92
CA LEU A 22 28.59 -16.59 4.69
C LEU A 22 27.81 -17.89 4.94
N THR A 23 26.51 -17.82 5.24
CA THR A 23 25.47 -18.79 4.84
C THR A 23 24.11 -18.37 5.40
N THR A 24 23.26 -17.77 4.57
CA THR A 24 21.82 -18.10 4.49
C THR A 24 21.35 -17.52 3.16
N ALA A 25 21.40 -18.35 2.13
CA ALA A 25 20.60 -18.15 0.94
C ALA A 25 19.13 -18.32 1.36
N ALA A 26 18.50 -17.23 1.81
CA ALA A 26 17.07 -17.11 1.73
C ALA A 26 16.77 -16.69 0.30
N SER A 27 16.18 -17.62 -0.44
CA SER A 27 15.56 -17.38 -1.73
C SER A 27 14.64 -16.16 -1.62
N VAL A 28 15.02 -15.05 -2.25
CA VAL A 28 14.03 -14.07 -2.66
C VAL A 28 13.41 -14.66 -3.91
N ASP A 29 12.44 -15.53 -3.67
CA ASP A 29 11.54 -16.06 -4.67
C ASP A 29 10.85 -14.88 -5.35
N ASP A 30 11.39 -14.44 -6.48
CA ASP A 30 10.71 -13.56 -7.45
C ASP A 30 9.70 -14.42 -8.25
N GLU A 31 8.95 -15.25 -7.53
CA GLU A 31 7.76 -15.90 -8.04
C GLU A 31 6.64 -14.88 -7.99
N SER A 32 6.12 -14.61 -9.17
CA SER A 32 5.00 -13.71 -9.38
C SER A 32 3.88 -14.01 -8.39
N CYS A 33 3.58 -13.05 -7.52
CA CYS A 33 2.23 -12.92 -7.00
C CYS A 33 1.33 -12.62 -8.22
N ILE A 34 0.88 -13.67 -8.87
CA ILE A 34 -0.44 -13.69 -9.48
C ILE A 34 -1.38 -13.44 -8.30
N ASP A 35 -1.62 -12.16 -8.02
CA ASP A 35 -2.81 -11.73 -7.32
C ASP A 35 -3.95 -12.15 -8.25
N VAL A 36 -4.35 -13.42 -8.14
CA VAL A 36 -5.72 -13.85 -8.39
C VAL A 36 -6.53 -13.24 -7.26
N GLY A 37 -6.50 -11.90 -7.21
CA GLY A 37 -7.41 -11.10 -6.43
C GLY A 37 -8.72 -11.32 -7.11
N SER A 38 -9.43 -12.34 -6.61
CA SER A 38 -10.87 -12.37 -6.70
C SER A 38 -11.33 -10.97 -6.31
N ASP A 39 -11.83 -10.20 -7.29
CA ASP A 39 -12.72 -9.09 -7.01
C ASP A 39 -14.04 -9.75 -6.50
N ASP A 40 -13.98 -10.50 -5.39
CA ASP A 40 -15.14 -10.88 -4.61
C ASP A 40 -15.55 -9.60 -3.89
N ASP A 41 -16.39 -8.82 -4.56
CA ASP A 41 -17.23 -7.76 -3.99
C ASP A 41 -18.27 -8.37 -3.02
N ALA A 42 -17.84 -9.26 -2.13
CA ALA A 42 -18.65 -9.95 -1.15
C ALA A 42 -18.39 -9.41 0.26
N ASP A 43 -18.52 -8.10 0.45
CA ASP A 43 -18.82 -7.56 1.79
C ASP A 43 -20.32 -7.76 2.07
N ARG A 44 -20.71 -9.03 2.30
CA ARG A 44 -21.95 -9.38 3.01
C ARG A 44 -21.53 -9.81 4.41
N ASP A 45 -21.58 -8.89 5.36
CA ASP A 45 -21.64 -9.26 6.77
C ASP A 45 -22.64 -8.36 7.52
N GLY A 46 -23.83 -8.93 7.71
CA GLY A 46 -24.82 -8.49 8.68
C GLY A 46 -24.69 -9.34 9.93
N GLY A 47 -23.52 -9.30 10.58
CA GLY A 47 -23.25 -9.98 11.83
C GLY A 47 -23.70 -9.13 13.02
N GLU A 48 -24.80 -9.54 13.63
CA GLU A 48 -25.24 -9.11 14.96
C GLU A 48 -24.25 -9.65 16.00
N MET A 49 -23.40 -8.76 16.54
CA MET A 49 -22.43 -9.10 17.58
C MET A 49 -23.00 -8.68 18.94
N GLU A 50 -23.49 -9.65 19.71
CA GLU A 50 -23.83 -9.51 21.12
C GLU A 50 -22.54 -9.30 21.92
N VAL A 51 -22.43 -8.15 22.60
CA VAL A 51 -21.22 -7.78 23.35
C VAL A 51 -21.39 -8.22 24.80
N GLN A 52 -20.74 -9.32 25.18
CA GLN A 52 -20.52 -9.68 26.57
C GLN A 52 -19.43 -8.77 27.16
N GLU A 53 -19.75 -8.03 28.22
CA GLU A 53 -18.81 -7.14 28.89
C GLU A 53 -17.68 -7.93 29.55
N MET A 54 -16.43 -7.59 29.18
CA MET A 54 -15.24 -8.04 29.89
C MET A 54 -14.40 -6.81 30.25
N SER A 55 -14.45 -6.50 31.53
CA SER A 55 -13.62 -5.49 32.18
C SER A 55 -12.18 -5.98 32.26
N THR A 56 -11.28 -5.32 31.54
CA THR A 56 -9.86 -5.30 31.91
C THR A 56 -9.30 -3.96 31.46
N GLY A 57 -8.97 -3.15 32.45
CA GLY A 57 -8.38 -1.84 32.25
C GLY A 57 -7.01 -1.93 31.63
N ASP A 58 -6.69 -0.95 30.79
CA ASP A 58 -5.31 -0.55 30.57
C ASP A 58 -5.26 0.98 30.43
N SER A 59 -4.48 1.57 31.32
CA SER A 59 -4.34 3.01 31.54
C SER A 59 -3.25 3.58 30.63
N PHE A 60 -3.60 4.54 29.76
CA PHE A 60 -2.62 5.37 29.06
C PHE A 60 -2.88 6.86 29.37
N PRO A 61 -1.92 7.58 29.97
CA PRO A 61 -2.01 9.03 30.14
C PRO A 61 -1.48 9.69 28.87
N THR A 62 -2.36 10.21 28.01
CA THR A 62 -1.96 11.12 26.94
C THR A 62 -2.50 12.50 27.26
N GLU A 63 -1.62 13.29 27.87
CA GLU A 63 -1.73 14.72 28.07
C GLU A 63 -1.99 15.46 26.75
N GLY A 64 -3.22 15.95 26.59
CA GLY A 64 -3.59 16.83 25.47
C GLY A 64 -4.97 16.54 24.89
N GLY A 65 -6.03 16.98 25.60
CA GLY A 65 -7.35 17.18 25.00
C GLY A 65 -8.51 16.38 25.62
N PHE A 66 -8.67 16.41 26.94
CA PHE A 66 -9.98 16.12 27.53
C PHE A 66 -10.94 17.24 27.13
N VAL A 67 -11.78 17.00 26.11
CA VAL A 67 -12.87 17.91 25.77
C VAL A 67 -13.78 17.96 26.99
N LYS A 68 -13.69 19.05 27.75
CA LYS A 68 -14.64 19.37 28.81
C LYS A 68 -16.03 19.14 28.25
N LYS A 69 -16.79 18.20 28.84
CA LYS A 69 -18.25 18.24 28.74
C LYS A 69 -18.68 19.52 29.42
N PHE A 70 -18.75 20.61 28.67
CA PHE A 70 -19.55 21.75 29.07
C PHE A 70 -20.98 21.24 29.15
N GLY A 71 -21.46 21.06 30.37
CA GLY A 71 -22.88 20.97 30.65
C GLY A 71 -23.50 22.28 30.24
N THR A 72 -23.73 22.44 28.94
CA THR A 72 -24.64 23.47 28.46
C THR A 72 -26.03 22.99 28.84
N GLU A 73 -26.77 23.84 29.53
CA GLU A 73 -28.19 23.66 29.83
C GLU A 73 -29.03 23.46 28.53
N ASN A 74 -28.41 23.70 27.37
CA ASN A 74 -28.95 23.51 26.03
C ASN A 74 -28.56 22.17 25.41
N ARG A 75 -29.51 21.56 24.70
CA ARG A 75 -29.30 20.34 23.90
C ARG A 75 -28.30 20.64 22.77
N PRO A 76 -27.21 19.85 22.61
CA PRO A 76 -26.27 20.04 21.52
C PRO A 76 -26.90 19.68 20.18
N MET A 77 -26.46 20.34 19.12
CA MET A 77 -26.87 20.03 17.74
C MET A 77 -26.21 18.73 17.25
N SER A 78 -26.97 17.86 16.60
CA SER A 78 -26.45 16.61 16.03
C SER A 78 -25.62 16.87 14.76
N ARG A 79 -24.59 16.06 14.53
CA ARG A 79 -23.76 16.08 13.32
C ARG A 79 -24.58 16.01 12.02
N MET A 80 -25.68 15.25 12.03
CA MET A 80 -26.56 15.13 10.86
C MET A 80 -27.25 16.45 10.51
N MET A 81 -27.69 17.19 11.54
CA MET A 81 -28.32 18.52 11.40
C MET A 81 -27.30 19.60 11.03
N PHE A 82 -26.05 19.46 11.47
CA PHE A 82 -24.97 20.38 11.10
C PHE A 82 -24.48 20.19 9.66
N GLU A 83 -24.22 18.95 9.25
CA GLU A 83 -23.64 18.64 7.93
C GLU A 83 -24.68 18.62 6.79
N ASN A 84 -25.97 18.44 7.08
CA ASN A 84 -27.08 18.43 6.11
C ASN A 84 -26.84 17.56 4.86
N ARG A 85 -26.19 16.39 5.03
CA ARG A 85 -25.81 15.52 3.90
C ARG A 85 -26.99 14.77 3.27
N GLY A 86 -28.08 14.52 4.01
CA GLY A 86 -29.24 13.76 3.52
C GLY A 86 -28.94 12.28 3.24
N LEU A 87 -29.78 11.64 2.40
CA LEU A 87 -29.65 10.23 2.01
C LEU A 87 -28.60 10.05 0.92
N VAL A 88 -27.32 9.99 1.30
CA VAL A 88 -26.20 9.78 0.36
C VAL A 88 -25.78 8.31 0.36
N LYS A 89 -25.54 7.74 -0.84
CA LYS A 89 -24.98 6.39 -0.97
C LYS A 89 -23.63 6.26 -0.29
N TYR A 90 -23.28 5.06 0.15
CA TYR A 90 -21.94 4.77 0.64
C TYR A 90 -20.89 5.04 -0.45
N ARG A 91 -19.74 5.58 -0.05
CA ARG A 91 -18.57 5.79 -0.91
C ARG A 91 -17.33 5.19 -0.24
N HIS A 92 -16.59 4.37 -1.00
CA HIS A 92 -15.36 3.74 -0.52
C HIS A 92 -14.31 4.79 -0.11
N LYS A 93 -13.45 4.42 0.84
CA LYS A 93 -12.40 5.30 1.37
C LYS A 93 -11.42 5.80 0.29
N ARG A 94 -11.20 5.01 -0.78
CA ARG A 94 -10.28 5.36 -1.88
C ARG A 94 -10.79 6.52 -2.74
N GLU A 95 -12.09 6.65 -2.91
CA GLU A 95 -12.70 7.74 -3.69
C GLU A 95 -12.68 9.08 -2.95
N ARG A 96 -12.58 9.05 -1.62
CA ARG A 96 -12.57 10.27 -0.80
C ARG A 96 -11.30 11.10 -1.01
N ASN A 97 -10.18 10.47 -1.38
CA ASN A 97 -8.91 11.14 -1.59
C ASN A 97 -8.47 11.02 -3.07
N PRO A 98 -8.42 12.13 -3.82
CA PRO A 98 -8.14 12.10 -5.26
C PRO A 98 -6.76 11.52 -5.57
N ARG A 99 -5.76 11.80 -4.73
CA ARG A 99 -4.40 11.26 -4.88
C ARG A 99 -4.40 9.73 -4.75
N VAL A 100 -5.12 9.22 -3.76
CA VAL A 100 -5.20 7.78 -3.49
C VAL A 100 -5.93 7.08 -4.64
N HIS A 101 -7.05 7.63 -5.10
CA HIS A 101 -7.77 7.11 -6.27
C HIS A 101 -6.86 7.01 -7.50
N LEU A 102 -6.13 8.09 -7.84
CA LEU A 102 -5.27 8.10 -9.02
C LEU A 102 -4.11 7.11 -8.92
N ARG A 103 -3.53 6.94 -7.73
CA ARG A 103 -2.49 5.94 -7.47
C ARG A 103 -3.00 4.51 -7.71
N TYR A 104 -4.19 4.17 -7.23
CA TYR A 104 -4.80 2.85 -7.48
C TYR A 104 -5.18 2.66 -8.94
N LYS A 105 -5.72 3.69 -9.60
CA LYS A 105 -6.06 3.66 -11.02
C LYS A 105 -4.82 3.38 -11.88
N TYR A 106 -3.69 4.03 -11.58
CA TYR A 106 -2.40 3.77 -12.23
C TYR A 106 -1.92 2.34 -11.96
N LYS A 107 -1.89 1.89 -10.69
CA LYS A 107 -1.47 0.52 -10.33
C LYS A 107 -2.29 -0.55 -11.08
N LYS A 108 -3.63 -0.43 -11.12
CA LYS A 108 -4.52 -1.35 -11.84
C LYS A 108 -4.30 -1.30 -13.37
N ALA A 109 -3.98 -0.13 -13.93
CA ALA A 109 -3.65 -0.01 -15.35
C ALA A 109 -2.29 -0.67 -15.68
N THR A 110 -1.27 -0.47 -14.85
CA THR A 110 0.06 -1.06 -15.04
C THR A 110 0.01 -2.59 -14.99
N ILE A 111 -0.77 -3.19 -14.08
CA ILE A 111 -0.94 -4.65 -14.01
C ILE A 111 -1.61 -5.17 -15.29
N ARG A 112 -2.69 -4.54 -15.75
CA ARG A 112 -3.36 -4.90 -17.02
C ARG A 112 -2.47 -4.72 -18.25
N TYR A 113 -1.54 -3.76 -18.21
CA TYR A 113 -0.58 -3.56 -19.30
C TYR A 113 0.44 -4.70 -19.36
N ARG A 114 0.98 -5.13 -18.20
CA ARG A 114 1.96 -6.23 -18.08
C ARG A 114 1.44 -7.56 -18.61
N SER A 115 0.12 -7.79 -18.56
CA SER A 115 -0.49 -9.00 -19.13
C SER A 115 -0.69 -8.91 -20.65
N ARG A 116 -0.99 -7.71 -21.18
CA ARG A 116 -1.20 -7.51 -22.63
C ARG A 116 0.10 -7.51 -23.41
N ILE A 117 1.12 -6.83 -22.89
CA ILE A 117 2.41 -6.64 -23.57
C ILE A 117 3.52 -7.01 -22.57
N PRO A 118 4.47 -7.89 -22.97
CA PRO A 118 5.61 -8.19 -22.13
C PRO A 118 6.50 -6.94 -21.96
N PRO A 119 6.92 -6.58 -20.74
CA PRO A 119 7.85 -5.49 -20.53
C PRO A 119 9.26 -5.85 -21.04
N VAL A 120 10.06 -4.83 -21.35
CA VAL A 120 11.48 -4.99 -21.67
C VAL A 120 12.22 -5.49 -20.42
N ARG A 121 12.94 -6.62 -20.55
CA ARG A 121 13.75 -7.20 -19.46
C ARG A 121 15.18 -6.66 -19.54
N LYS A 122 15.80 -6.46 -18.38
CA LYS A 122 17.24 -6.17 -18.25
C LYS A 122 17.96 -7.47 -17.87
N GLU A 123 19.14 -7.70 -18.43
CA GLU A 123 19.95 -8.90 -18.19
C GLU A 123 20.94 -8.65 -17.05
N ASP A 124 20.44 -8.60 -15.81
CA ASP A 124 21.31 -8.38 -14.64
C ASP A 124 22.08 -9.66 -14.24
N LYS A 125 21.62 -10.83 -14.70
CA LYS A 125 22.16 -12.16 -14.39
C LYS A 125 22.33 -12.97 -15.69
N PRO A 126 23.25 -13.96 -15.72
CA PRO A 126 23.38 -14.85 -16.89
C PRO A 126 22.09 -15.59 -17.19
N TYR A 127 21.93 -16.02 -18.44
CA TYR A 127 20.73 -16.71 -18.91
C TYR A 127 20.51 -18.03 -18.17
N SER A 128 19.37 -18.14 -17.46
CA SER A 128 18.97 -19.33 -16.69
C SER A 128 17.90 -20.18 -17.39
N GLY A 129 17.51 -19.84 -18.62
CA GLY A 129 16.36 -20.42 -19.33
C GLY A 129 15.09 -19.57 -19.30
N GLU A 130 14.01 -20.07 -19.93
CA GLU A 130 12.69 -19.41 -19.92
C GLU A 130 11.85 -19.83 -18.72
N ALA A 131 11.74 -18.96 -17.70
CA ALA A 131 11.00 -19.26 -16.46
C ALA A 131 9.52 -19.67 -16.66
N ARG A 132 8.86 -19.16 -17.72
CA ARG A 132 7.45 -19.49 -18.04
C ARG A 132 7.29 -20.62 -19.06
N GLY A 133 8.40 -21.13 -19.60
CA GLY A 133 8.43 -22.15 -20.65
C GLY A 133 8.15 -21.65 -22.07
N ILE A 134 8.65 -22.42 -23.04
CA ILE A 134 8.52 -22.16 -24.48
C ILE A 134 7.28 -22.87 -25.02
N ARG A 135 6.41 -22.14 -25.72
CA ARG A 135 5.26 -22.71 -26.44
C ARG A 135 5.58 -22.84 -27.94
N ALA A 136 5.92 -24.05 -28.39
CA ALA A 136 6.37 -24.31 -29.77
C ALA A 136 5.38 -23.88 -30.87
N ASN A 137 4.08 -24.02 -30.64
CA ASN A 137 3.06 -23.79 -31.67
C ASN A 137 2.58 -22.32 -31.77
N LEU A 138 3.03 -21.43 -30.88
CA LEU A 138 2.49 -20.08 -30.77
C LEU A 138 3.27 -19.08 -31.63
N ILE A 139 2.63 -18.55 -32.66
CA ILE A 139 3.20 -17.49 -33.52
C ILE A 139 2.67 -16.13 -33.06
N ARG A 140 3.57 -15.23 -32.62
CA ARG A 140 3.24 -13.85 -32.18
C ARG A 140 3.69 -12.75 -33.17
N SER A 141 4.11 -13.11 -34.38
CA SER A 141 4.54 -12.15 -35.40
C SER A 141 3.35 -11.44 -36.06
N GLN A 142 3.56 -10.20 -36.51
CA GLN A 142 2.60 -9.49 -37.35
C GLN A 142 2.77 -9.92 -38.80
N LYS A 143 1.70 -10.34 -39.47
CA LYS A 143 1.72 -10.71 -40.89
C LYS A 143 1.47 -9.47 -41.74
N PHE A 144 2.30 -9.24 -42.74
CA PHE A 144 2.06 -8.19 -43.73
C PHE A 144 1.10 -8.72 -44.81
N SER A 145 0.03 -7.97 -45.08
CA SER A 145 -0.83 -8.25 -46.25
C SER A 145 -0.16 -7.69 -47.50
N LYS A 146 -0.29 -8.39 -48.63
CA LYS A 146 -0.03 -7.80 -49.94
C LYS A 146 -1.24 -6.94 -50.31
N HIS A 147 -0.99 -5.72 -50.77
CA HIS A 147 -1.99 -4.86 -51.40
C HIS A 147 -2.03 -5.15 -52.90
#